data_AF-A0A4U5LV07-F1
#
_entry.id   AF-A0A4U5LV07-F1
#
_cell.length_a   1.000
_cell.length_b   1.000
_cell.length_c   1.000
_cell.angle_alpha   90.00
_cell.angle_beta   90.00
_cell.angle_gamma   90.00
#
_symmetry.space_group_name_H-M   'P 1'
#
loop_
_entity.id
_entity.type
_entity.pdbx_description
1 polymer ?
#
loop_
_entity_poly.entity_id
_entity_poly.type
_entity_poly.pdbx_seq_one_letter_code
_entity_poly.pdbx_strand_id
1 'polypeptide(L)'
;MADNKKATSDAAEKKAAEDNRMEVEEEEPLDDEILRMSADDVKSRTQLLDNEIKIMRSEVQRINHGVQSLKERIKENNERIKVNKTLPYLVSNVVELLELEELQEEEGANVDLDAHKTKCAVIKTSTRATYFLPVVGLVDPKELKPGDLVGVNKDSYLVLEKLPAEYDSRVKAMEVDERPTEQYSDIGGCDKQIQELIEAVVLPMTHRERFVNLGIHPPKGVLMYGPPGTGKTMMARAVAAQKSTFLKLAGPQLVQMFIGDGAKLVRDAFALAKEKAPAIIFIDELDAIGTKRFDSEKAGDREVQRTMLELLNQLDGFQPNDEIKVIAATNRVDVLDPALLRSGRLDRKIELPHPNEQARARIMQIHSRKMNVHKDVNFEELARCTDDFNGAQCKQSASKRV
;
A
#
# COMPACT_ATOMS: atom_id res chain seq x y z
N MET A 1 37.65 -2.20 -9.82
CA MET A 1 37.40 -1.81 -11.23
C MET A 1 38.29 -2.54 -12.24
N ALA A 2 39.33 -3.28 -11.83
CA ALA A 2 40.19 -4.03 -12.76
C ALA A 2 39.70 -5.46 -13.07
N ASP A 3 39.04 -6.14 -12.12
CA ASP A 3 38.62 -7.54 -12.31
C ASP A 3 37.39 -7.73 -13.21
N ASN A 4 36.52 -6.71 -13.31
CA ASN A 4 35.30 -6.81 -14.13
C ASN A 4 35.53 -6.57 -15.64
N LYS A 5 36.72 -6.08 -16.03
CA LYS A 5 37.11 -5.95 -17.44
C LYS A 5 37.69 -7.26 -18.01
N LYS A 6 38.26 -8.12 -17.15
CA LYS A 6 38.85 -9.40 -17.53
C LYS A 6 37.77 -10.46 -17.80
N ALA A 7 36.70 -10.46 -17.02
CA ALA A 7 35.55 -11.35 -17.24
C ALA A 7 34.80 -11.06 -18.57
N THR A 8 34.76 -9.79 -19.01
CA THR A 8 34.12 -9.40 -20.28
C THR A 8 34.99 -9.68 -21.51
N SER A 9 36.33 -9.65 -21.37
CA SER A 9 37.23 -10.04 -22.47
C SER A 9 37.24 -11.56 -22.67
N ASP A 10 37.24 -12.33 -21.57
CA ASP A 10 37.22 -13.80 -21.64
C ASP A 10 35.88 -14.33 -22.17
N ALA A 11 34.77 -13.61 -21.94
CA ALA A 11 33.46 -13.94 -22.52
C ALA A 11 33.37 -13.59 -24.02
N ALA A 12 34.06 -12.54 -24.47
CA ALA A 12 34.13 -12.16 -25.88
C ALA A 12 35.07 -13.07 -26.68
N GLU A 13 36.20 -13.49 -26.09
CA GLU A 13 37.09 -14.50 -26.68
C GLU A 13 36.46 -15.89 -26.69
N LYS A 14 35.66 -16.27 -25.69
CA LYS A 14 34.88 -17.52 -25.74
C LYS A 14 33.76 -17.49 -26.79
N LYS A 15 33.09 -16.35 -26.98
CA LYS A 15 32.10 -16.19 -28.08
C LYS A 15 32.75 -16.22 -29.46
N ALA A 16 33.92 -15.62 -29.62
CA ALA A 16 34.68 -15.67 -30.88
C ALA A 16 35.32 -17.06 -31.13
N ALA A 17 35.57 -17.83 -30.07
CA ALA A 17 36.04 -19.22 -30.18
C ALA A 17 34.91 -20.24 -30.39
N GLU A 18 33.67 -19.92 -30.03
CA GLU A 18 32.48 -20.74 -30.33
C GLU A 18 32.04 -20.61 -31.79
N ASP A 19 32.18 -19.43 -32.41
CA ASP A 19 31.83 -19.20 -33.83
C ASP A 19 32.78 -19.89 -34.84
N ASN A 20 33.84 -20.57 -34.38
CA ASN A 20 34.85 -21.20 -35.24
C ASN A 20 35.00 -22.71 -35.01
N ARG A 21 34.06 -23.34 -34.29
CA ARG A 21 33.86 -24.79 -34.38
C ARG A 21 32.86 -25.05 -35.50
N MET A 22 33.37 -25.40 -36.68
CA MET A 22 32.56 -26.18 -37.63
C MET A 22 32.19 -27.47 -36.90
N GLU A 23 30.98 -27.51 -36.33
CA GLU A 23 30.32 -28.77 -36.05
C GLU A 23 30.24 -29.50 -37.40
N VAL A 24 30.96 -30.60 -37.49
CA VAL A 24 30.79 -31.55 -38.59
C VAL A 24 29.40 -32.12 -38.38
N GLU A 25 28.41 -31.53 -39.05
CA GLU A 25 27.07 -32.10 -39.16
C GLU A 25 27.26 -33.52 -39.68
N GLU A 26 26.92 -34.52 -38.86
CA GLU A 26 26.76 -35.90 -39.34
C GLU A 26 25.79 -35.82 -40.52
N GLU A 27 26.22 -36.26 -41.71
CA GLU A 27 25.40 -36.20 -42.92
C GLU A 27 24.05 -36.88 -42.65
N GLU A 28 23.00 -36.08 -42.47
CA GLU A 28 21.65 -36.59 -42.35
C GLU A 28 21.36 -37.46 -43.57
N PRO A 29 20.78 -38.67 -43.41
CA PRO A 29 20.49 -39.54 -44.54
C PRO A 29 19.59 -38.78 -45.52
N LEU A 30 20.05 -38.69 -46.77
CA LEU A 30 19.35 -38.00 -47.85
C LEU A 30 17.90 -38.51 -47.95
N ASP A 31 16.94 -37.59 -47.91
CA ASP A 31 15.51 -37.90 -48.00
C ASP A 31 15.18 -38.78 -49.22
N ASP A 32 14.26 -39.72 -49.05
CA ASP A 32 13.81 -40.67 -50.09
C ASP A 32 13.32 -39.99 -51.38
N GLU A 33 12.93 -38.71 -51.29
CA GLU A 33 12.55 -37.87 -52.43
C GLU A 33 13.77 -37.48 -53.29
N ILE A 34 14.92 -37.23 -52.67
CA ILE A 34 16.17 -36.81 -53.33
C ILE A 34 16.79 -37.99 -54.09
N LEU A 35 16.69 -39.21 -53.53
CA LEU A 35 17.14 -40.45 -54.16
C LEU A 35 16.35 -40.83 -55.43
N ARG A 36 15.12 -40.32 -55.58
CA ARG A 36 14.24 -40.57 -56.74
C ARG A 36 14.34 -39.50 -57.83
N MET A 37 15.02 -38.39 -57.57
CA MET A 37 15.19 -37.30 -58.53
C MET A 37 16.34 -37.59 -59.50
N SER A 38 16.24 -37.07 -60.73
CA SER A 38 17.35 -37.14 -61.67
C SER A 38 18.49 -36.22 -61.23
N ALA A 39 19.74 -36.56 -61.59
CA ALA A 39 20.91 -35.76 -61.21
C ALA A 39 20.86 -34.31 -61.71
N ASP A 40 20.11 -34.03 -62.78
CA ASP A 40 19.90 -32.69 -63.31
C ASP A 40 18.81 -31.93 -62.53
N ASP A 41 17.79 -32.61 -62.03
CA ASP A 41 16.77 -32.01 -61.15
C ASP A 41 17.37 -31.63 -59.79
N VAL A 42 18.27 -32.45 -59.23
CA VAL A 42 18.99 -32.12 -57.99
C VAL A 42 19.86 -30.87 -58.19
N LYS A 43 20.59 -30.78 -59.30
CA LYS A 43 21.42 -29.61 -59.64
C LYS A 43 20.60 -28.32 -59.77
N SER A 44 19.47 -28.37 -60.48
CA SER A 44 18.61 -27.21 -60.64
C SER A 44 18.01 -26.75 -59.30
N ARG A 45 17.63 -27.69 -58.43
CA ARG A 45 17.08 -27.40 -57.09
C ARG A 45 18.15 -26.83 -56.15
N THR A 46 19.38 -27.33 -56.16
CA THR A 46 20.50 -26.72 -55.43
C THR A 46 20.79 -25.30 -55.90
N GLN A 47 20.74 -25.02 -57.22
CA GLN A 47 20.94 -23.67 -57.73
C GLN A 47 19.81 -22.70 -57.31
N LEU A 48 18.58 -23.19 -57.23
CA LEU A 48 17.45 -22.39 -56.72
C LEU A 48 17.62 -22.08 -55.22
N LEU A 49 17.98 -23.08 -54.42
CA LEU A 49 18.26 -22.90 -52.99
C LEU A 49 19.44 -21.96 -52.73
N ASP A 50 20.53 -22.05 -53.51
CA ASP A 50 21.67 -21.13 -53.41
C ASP A 50 21.26 -19.68 -53.72
N ASN A 51 20.39 -19.49 -54.72
CA ASN A 51 19.83 -18.19 -55.04
C ASN A 51 18.92 -17.67 -53.92
N GLU A 52 18.08 -18.52 -53.33
CA GLU A 52 17.24 -18.17 -52.17
C GLU A 52 18.08 -17.83 -50.94
N ILE A 53 19.12 -18.61 -50.61
CA ILE A 53 20.04 -18.32 -49.51
C ILE A 53 20.72 -16.96 -49.71
N LYS A 54 21.10 -16.63 -50.95
CA LYS A 54 21.69 -15.33 -51.27
C LYS A 54 20.70 -14.18 -51.06
N ILE A 55 19.44 -14.36 -51.45
CA ILE A 55 18.37 -13.38 -51.21
C ILE A 55 18.12 -13.25 -49.71
N MET A 56 17.93 -14.35 -48.98
CA MET A 56 17.71 -14.36 -47.54
C MET A 56 18.86 -13.71 -46.76
N ARG A 57 20.12 -13.99 -47.11
CA ARG A 57 21.29 -13.31 -46.51
C ARG A 57 21.24 -11.80 -46.73
N SER A 58 20.85 -11.35 -47.92
CA SER A 58 20.70 -9.92 -48.21
C SER A 58 19.56 -9.27 -47.43
N GLU A 59 18.45 -9.99 -47.22
CA GLU A 59 17.32 -9.51 -46.42
C GLU A 59 17.68 -9.44 -44.93
N VAL A 60 18.36 -10.44 -44.40
CA VAL A 60 18.87 -10.44 -43.02
C VAL A 60 19.80 -9.25 -42.79
N GLN A 61 20.70 -8.96 -43.73
CA GLN A 61 21.56 -7.77 -43.65
C GLN A 61 20.77 -6.46 -43.68
N ARG A 62 19.76 -6.35 -44.55
CA ARG A 62 18.88 -5.17 -44.61
C ARG A 62 18.11 -4.98 -43.30
N ILE A 63 17.53 -6.04 -42.75
CA ILE A 63 16.79 -6.02 -41.48
C ILE A 63 17.73 -5.61 -40.34
N ASN A 64 18.92 -6.20 -40.27
CA ASN A 64 19.91 -5.85 -39.24
C ASN A 64 20.32 -4.38 -39.30
N HIS A 65 20.53 -3.84 -40.51
CA HIS A 65 20.82 -2.41 -40.68
C HIS A 65 19.63 -1.54 -40.25
N GLY A 66 18.39 -1.94 -40.60
CA GLY A 66 17.17 -1.26 -40.14
C GLY A 66 17.02 -1.26 -38.62
N VAL A 67 17.25 -2.39 -37.97
CA VAL A 67 17.22 -2.52 -36.50
C VAL A 67 18.29 -1.63 -35.86
N GLN A 68 19.49 -1.57 -36.43
CA GLN A 68 20.56 -0.72 -35.92
C GLN A 68 20.20 0.77 -36.03
N SER A 69 19.67 1.21 -37.17
CA SER A 69 19.21 2.58 -37.37
C SER A 69 18.09 2.96 -36.39
N LEU A 70 17.12 2.06 -36.17
CA LEU A 70 16.05 2.29 -35.20
C LEU A 70 16.59 2.37 -33.75
N LYS A 71 17.56 1.53 -33.39
CA LYS A 71 18.22 1.58 -32.07
C LYS A 71 18.94 2.91 -31.85
N GLU A 72 19.64 3.42 -32.86
CA GLU A 72 20.31 4.72 -32.79
C GLU A 72 19.30 5.86 -32.60
N ARG A 73 18.20 5.85 -33.35
CA ARG A 73 17.10 6.83 -33.19
C ARG A 73 16.47 6.77 -31.80
N ILE A 74 16.23 5.58 -31.26
CA ILE A 74 15.71 5.41 -29.89
C ILE A 74 16.68 5.99 -28.86
N LYS A 75 17.98 5.74 -29.03
CA LYS A 75 19.00 6.27 -28.13
C LYS A 75 19.04 7.80 -28.16
N GLU A 76 19.05 8.40 -29.35
CA GLU A 76 19.03 9.85 -29.53
C GLU A 76 17.76 10.48 -28.91
N ASN A 77 16.60 9.88 -29.15
CA ASN A 77 15.34 10.35 -28.57
C ASN A 77 15.34 10.25 -27.05
N ASN A 78 15.85 9.17 -26.47
CA ASN A 78 15.97 9.02 -25.02
C ASN A 78 16.91 10.05 -24.40
N GLU A 79 18.01 10.40 -25.07
CA GLU A 79 18.90 11.47 -24.62
C GLU A 79 18.19 12.83 -24.63
N ARG A 80 17.42 13.14 -25.69
CA ARG A 80 16.60 14.36 -25.76
C ARG A 80 15.54 14.41 -24.66
N ILE A 81 14.84 13.30 -24.39
CA ILE A 81 13.86 13.20 -23.30
C ILE A 81 14.54 13.41 -21.96
N LYS A 82 15.72 12.85 -21.74
CA LYS A 82 16.46 12.98 -20.47
C LYS A 82 16.87 14.42 -20.18
N VAL A 83 17.27 15.18 -21.20
CA VAL A 83 17.59 16.61 -21.07
C VAL A 83 16.33 17.42 -20.70
N ASN A 84 15.17 17.08 -21.28
CA ASN A 84 13.92 17.74 -20.92
C ASN A 84 13.36 17.29 -19.56
N LYS A 85 13.70 16.06 -19.14
CA LYS A 85 13.33 15.48 -17.84
C LYS A 85 14.34 15.88 -16.75
N THR A 86 14.97 17.05 -16.82
CA THR A 86 15.83 17.52 -15.72
C THR A 86 15.00 18.06 -14.56
N LEU A 87 15.36 17.65 -13.34
CA LEU A 87 14.86 18.30 -12.13
C LEU A 87 15.32 19.76 -12.11
N PRO A 88 14.52 20.70 -11.57
CA PRO A 88 13.31 20.53 -10.76
C PRO A 88 11.97 20.61 -11.52
N TYR A 89 11.03 19.71 -11.20
CA TYR A 89 9.64 19.78 -11.70
C TYR A 89 8.75 20.63 -10.79
N LEU A 90 7.68 21.18 -11.37
CA LEU A 90 6.57 21.80 -10.64
C LEU A 90 5.50 20.73 -10.37
N VAL A 91 5.12 20.54 -9.11
CA VAL A 91 4.04 19.60 -8.76
C VAL A 91 2.69 20.22 -9.09
N SER A 92 1.83 19.43 -9.74
CA SER A 92 0.48 19.84 -10.14
C SER A 92 -0.52 18.70 -9.92
N ASN A 93 -1.79 19.04 -9.78
CA ASN A 93 -2.88 18.07 -9.71
C ASN A 93 -3.67 18.10 -11.02
N VAL A 94 -4.02 16.92 -11.53
CA VAL A 94 -4.96 16.79 -12.65
C VAL A 94 -6.36 17.10 -12.13
N VAL A 95 -7.01 18.13 -12.68
CA VAL A 95 -8.38 18.51 -12.28
C VAL A 95 -9.38 17.69 -13.07
N GLU A 96 -9.23 17.66 -14.38
CA GLU A 96 -10.17 17.03 -15.29
C GLU A 96 -9.46 16.57 -16.57
N LEU A 97 -9.95 15.48 -17.14
CA LEU A 97 -9.55 14.99 -18.45
C LEU A 97 -10.71 15.23 -19.40
N LEU A 98 -10.44 15.99 -20.47
CA LEU A 98 -11.42 16.38 -21.46
C LEU A 98 -11.17 15.59 -22.74
N GLU A 99 -12.25 15.17 -23.38
CA GLU A 99 -12.20 14.65 -24.74
C GLU A 99 -12.78 15.75 -25.63
N LEU A 100 -11.92 16.39 -26.43
CA LEU A 100 -12.37 17.34 -27.44
C LEU A 100 -12.86 16.53 -28.65
N GLU A 101 -14.15 16.60 -28.90
CA GLU A 101 -14.74 16.23 -30.18
C GLU A 101 -14.61 17.43 -31.11
N GLU A 102 -14.10 17.23 -32.32
CA GLU A 102 -13.96 18.30 -33.32
C GLU A 102 -15.33 18.93 -33.61
N LEU A 103 -15.44 20.25 -33.44
CA LEU A 103 -16.41 21.03 -34.19
C LEU A 103 -15.83 21.15 -35.60
N GLN A 104 -16.57 20.64 -36.59
CA GLN A 104 -16.27 20.85 -38.01
C GLN A 104 -16.37 22.35 -38.30
N GLU A 105 -15.25 23.06 -38.24
CA GLU A 105 -15.14 24.38 -38.87
C GLU A 105 -14.13 24.28 -40.01
N GLU A 106 -14.68 24.26 -41.23
CA GLU A 106 -13.96 24.67 -42.43
C GLU A 106 -13.54 26.14 -42.26
N GLU A 107 -12.24 26.39 -42.39
CA GLU A 107 -11.60 27.53 -43.07
C GLU A 107 -10.46 28.16 -42.27
N GLY A 108 -9.27 28.18 -42.89
CA GLY A 108 -8.49 29.41 -42.90
C GLY A 108 -7.26 29.54 -42.00
N ALA A 109 -6.57 28.46 -41.63
CA ALA A 109 -5.14 28.45 -41.32
C ALA A 109 -4.68 27.00 -41.19
N ASN A 110 -3.45 26.67 -41.61
CA ASN A 110 -2.87 25.35 -41.37
C ASN A 110 -2.78 25.10 -39.86
N VAL A 111 -3.81 24.51 -39.26
CA VAL A 111 -3.78 23.90 -37.94
C VAL A 111 -3.49 22.43 -38.17
N ASP A 112 -2.42 21.92 -37.54
CA ASP A 112 -1.95 20.55 -37.74
C ASP A 112 -3.09 19.52 -37.68
N LEU A 113 -3.20 18.70 -38.73
CA LEU A 113 -4.24 17.67 -38.95
C LEU A 113 -4.15 16.46 -37.98
N ASP A 114 -3.27 16.50 -36.98
CA ASP A 114 -3.04 15.40 -36.04
C ASP A 114 -3.96 15.46 -34.78
N ALA A 115 -5.03 16.27 -34.83
CA ALA A 115 -6.06 16.34 -33.80
C ALA A 115 -7.01 15.12 -33.80
N HIS A 116 -6.49 13.91 -33.99
CA HIS A 116 -7.24 12.69 -33.78
C HIS A 116 -7.58 12.52 -32.29
N LYS A 117 -8.80 12.88 -31.87
CA LYS A 117 -9.38 12.63 -30.53
C LYS A 117 -8.33 12.72 -29.40
N THR A 118 -7.63 13.84 -29.35
CA THR A 118 -6.59 14.04 -28.34
C THR A 118 -7.28 14.27 -27.00
N LYS A 119 -7.05 13.34 -26.06
CA LYS A 119 -7.45 13.55 -24.67
C LYS A 119 -6.65 14.73 -24.14
N CYS A 120 -7.34 15.78 -23.72
CA CYS A 120 -6.75 16.97 -23.14
C CYS A 120 -6.81 16.90 -21.61
N ALA A 121 -5.92 17.63 -20.94
CA ALA A 121 -5.88 17.66 -19.49
C ALA A 121 -5.95 19.10 -18.98
N VAL A 122 -6.74 19.31 -17.93
CA VAL A 122 -6.71 20.54 -17.14
C VAL A 122 -5.89 20.25 -15.89
N ILE A 123 -4.78 20.95 -15.71
CA ILE A 123 -3.93 20.81 -14.53
C ILE A 123 -4.03 22.06 -13.67
N LYS A 124 -3.95 21.87 -12.35
CA LYS A 124 -3.80 22.94 -11.37
C LYS A 124 -2.46 22.82 -10.69
N THR A 125 -1.61 23.81 -10.93
CA THR A 125 -0.27 23.89 -10.34
C THR A 125 -0.31 24.19 -8.85
N SER A 126 0.77 23.85 -8.14
CA SER A 126 0.96 24.22 -6.73
C SER A 126 0.90 25.74 -6.47
N THR A 127 1.19 26.57 -7.48
CA THR A 127 1.04 28.04 -7.44
C THR A 127 -0.41 28.50 -7.61
N ARG A 128 -1.38 27.57 -7.61
CA ARG A 128 -2.83 27.78 -7.77
C ARG A 128 -3.26 28.30 -9.14
N ALA A 129 -2.37 28.27 -10.14
CA ALA A 129 -2.72 28.57 -11.52
C ALA A 129 -3.22 27.31 -12.24
N THR A 130 -4.28 27.47 -13.05
CA THR A 130 -4.87 26.40 -13.85
C THR A 130 -4.42 26.54 -15.29
N TYR A 131 -3.89 25.46 -15.87
CA TYR A 131 -3.43 25.40 -17.25
C TYR A 131 -4.23 24.35 -18.01
N PHE A 132 -4.60 24.69 -19.24
CA PHE A 132 -5.19 23.76 -20.20
C PHE A 132 -4.09 23.22 -21.11
N LEU A 133 -3.98 21.89 -21.18
CA LEU A 133 -2.99 21.19 -21.99
C LEU A 133 -3.72 20.46 -23.11
N PRO A 134 -3.58 20.90 -24.38
CA PRO A 134 -4.10 20.16 -25.52
C PRO A 134 -3.38 18.83 -25.72
N VAL A 135 -2.10 18.77 -25.33
CA VAL A 135 -1.28 17.55 -25.33
C VAL A 135 -0.81 17.27 -23.90
N VAL A 136 -1.18 16.10 -23.36
CA VAL A 136 -0.90 15.73 -21.96
C VAL A 136 0.61 15.71 -21.66
N GLY A 137 1.42 15.15 -22.55
CA GLY A 137 2.87 15.11 -22.42
C GLY A 137 3.44 13.71 -22.60
N LEU A 138 4.35 13.30 -21.71
CA LEU A 138 5.06 12.01 -21.75
C LEU A 138 4.27 10.85 -21.12
N VAL A 139 3.20 11.14 -20.38
CA VAL A 139 2.38 10.14 -19.67
C VAL A 139 1.12 9.85 -20.46
N ASP A 140 0.74 8.57 -20.53
CA ASP A 140 -0.47 8.14 -21.21
C ASP A 140 -1.73 8.68 -20.52
N PRO A 141 -2.67 9.33 -21.25
CA PRO A 141 -3.88 9.89 -20.67
C PRO A 141 -4.81 8.85 -20.01
N LYS A 142 -4.65 7.56 -20.35
CA LYS A 142 -5.45 6.46 -19.77
C LYS A 142 -5.04 6.13 -18.33
N GLU A 143 -3.79 6.43 -17.96
CA GLU A 143 -3.27 6.15 -16.62
C GLU A 143 -3.56 7.26 -15.62
N LEU A 144 -3.92 8.44 -16.12
CA LEU A 144 -4.28 9.60 -15.33
C LEU A 144 -5.74 9.53 -14.91
N LYS A 145 -5.99 9.92 -13.67
CA LYS A 145 -7.32 10.12 -13.13
C LYS A 145 -7.42 11.53 -12.53
N PRO A 146 -8.63 12.13 -12.53
CA PRO A 146 -8.88 13.35 -11.78
C PRO A 146 -8.43 13.21 -10.32
N GLY A 147 -7.62 14.14 -9.85
CA GLY A 147 -7.02 14.14 -8.51
C GLY A 147 -5.60 13.58 -8.42
N ASP A 148 -5.05 13.00 -9.50
CA ASP A 148 -3.67 12.48 -9.49
C ASP A 148 -2.63 13.63 -9.41
N LEU A 149 -1.57 13.37 -8.64
CA LEU A 149 -0.39 14.23 -8.56
C LEU A 149 0.56 13.94 -9.74
N VAL A 150 0.97 14.98 -10.44
CA VAL A 150 1.84 14.89 -11.61
C VAL A 150 3.00 15.89 -11.53
N GLY A 151 4.16 15.47 -12.02
CA GLY A 151 5.34 16.31 -12.20
C GLY A 151 5.26 17.01 -13.54
N VAL A 152 5.30 18.33 -13.51
CA VAL A 152 5.11 19.20 -14.67
C VAL A 152 6.36 20.04 -14.92
N ASN A 153 6.70 20.32 -16.18
CA ASN A 153 7.80 21.25 -16.48
C ASN A 153 7.42 22.69 -16.11
N LYS A 154 8.37 23.48 -15.58
CA LYS A 154 8.12 24.86 -15.14
C LYS A 154 7.78 25.82 -16.28
N ASP A 155 8.37 25.60 -17.44
CA ASP A 155 8.24 26.54 -18.58
C ASP A 155 7.13 26.11 -19.54
N SER A 156 7.11 24.83 -19.92
CA SER A 156 6.15 24.32 -20.92
C SER A 156 4.87 23.74 -20.32
N TYR A 157 4.79 23.57 -19.00
CA TYR A 157 3.67 22.97 -18.29
C TYR A 157 3.25 21.56 -18.75
N LEU A 158 4.08 20.87 -19.53
CA LEU A 158 3.84 19.49 -19.97
C LEU A 158 3.97 18.50 -18.81
N VAL A 159 3.10 17.49 -18.77
CA VAL A 159 3.19 16.40 -17.79
C VAL A 159 4.37 15.50 -18.16
N LEU A 160 5.34 15.39 -17.26
CA LEU A 160 6.55 14.60 -17.44
C LEU A 160 6.42 13.20 -16.83
N GLU A 161 5.84 13.13 -15.63
CA GLU A 161 5.75 11.89 -14.86
C GLU A 161 4.57 11.95 -13.89
N LYS A 162 3.96 10.80 -13.64
CA LYS A 162 2.96 10.64 -12.58
C LYS A 162 3.66 10.43 -11.24
N LEU A 163 3.35 11.27 -10.26
CA LEU A 163 3.90 11.17 -8.92
C LEU A 163 3.03 10.23 -8.08
N PRO A 164 3.61 9.50 -7.12
CA PRO A 164 2.83 8.74 -6.15
C PRO A 164 1.95 9.70 -5.32
N ALA A 165 0.80 9.20 -4.87
CA ALA A 165 -0.10 9.97 -4.03
C ALA A 165 0.64 10.41 -2.74
N GLU A 166 0.57 11.70 -2.42
CA GLU A 166 1.18 12.23 -1.20
C GLU A 166 0.15 12.30 -0.08
N TYR A 167 0.41 11.59 1.01
CA TYR A 167 -0.33 11.71 2.26
C TYR A 167 0.33 12.72 3.18
N ASP A 168 -0.46 13.35 4.06
CA ASP A 168 0.04 14.25 5.10
C ASP A 168 1.16 13.58 5.92
N SER A 169 2.25 14.30 6.17
CA SER A 169 3.40 13.81 6.94
C SER A 169 2.98 13.27 8.32
N ARG A 170 1.91 13.81 8.91
CA ARG A 170 1.33 13.33 10.18
C ARG A 170 0.80 11.92 10.06
N VAL A 171 0.20 11.55 8.93
CA VAL A 171 -0.33 10.20 8.68
C VAL A 171 0.81 9.21 8.45
N LYS A 172 1.87 9.61 7.75
CA LYS A 172 3.09 8.78 7.63
C LYS A 172 3.74 8.51 8.99
N ALA A 173 3.70 9.47 9.91
CA ALA A 173 4.19 9.29 11.28
C ALA A 173 3.29 8.41 12.16
N MET A 174 2.03 8.15 11.75
CA MET A 174 1.12 7.23 12.44
C MET A 174 1.35 5.77 12.07
N GLU A 175 2.08 5.54 10.97
CA GLU A 175 2.55 4.21 10.63
C GLU A 175 3.59 3.75 11.65
N VAL A 176 3.38 2.56 12.18
CA VAL A 176 4.29 1.97 13.15
C VAL A 176 5.37 1.20 12.39
N ASP A 177 6.51 1.85 12.16
CA ASP A 177 7.68 1.26 11.52
C ASP A 177 8.30 0.12 12.36
N GLU A 178 8.25 0.25 13.70
CA GLU A 178 8.77 -0.76 14.62
C GLU A 178 7.67 -1.68 15.13
N ARG A 179 7.70 -2.94 14.69
CA ARG A 179 6.78 -3.97 15.17
C ARG A 179 6.85 -4.08 16.70
N PRO A 180 5.74 -3.89 17.43
CA PRO A 180 5.75 -4.11 18.88
C PRO A 180 6.12 -5.57 19.18
N THR A 181 7.01 -5.78 20.14
CA THR A 181 7.51 -7.12 20.52
C THR A 181 6.61 -7.85 21.51
N GLU A 182 5.46 -7.28 21.86
CA GLU A 182 4.55 -7.81 22.88
C GLU A 182 3.84 -9.06 22.34
N GLN A 183 3.88 -10.17 23.09
CA GLN A 183 3.20 -11.41 22.73
C GLN A 183 1.94 -11.61 23.60
N TYR A 184 1.01 -12.46 23.15
CA TYR A 184 -0.17 -12.81 23.96
C TYR A 184 0.20 -13.43 25.31
N SER A 185 1.35 -14.09 25.41
CA SER A 185 1.86 -14.66 26.68
C SER A 185 2.19 -13.61 27.73
N ASP A 186 2.37 -12.35 27.32
CA ASP A 186 2.67 -11.22 28.20
C ASP A 186 1.40 -10.58 28.78
N ILE A 187 0.21 -10.98 28.31
CA ILE A 187 -1.08 -10.51 28.79
C ILE A 187 -1.66 -11.57 29.73
N GLY A 188 -1.83 -11.23 31.00
CA GLY A 188 -2.35 -12.15 32.02
C GLY A 188 -3.85 -11.99 32.27
N GLY A 189 -4.59 -13.11 32.27
CA GLY A 189 -5.96 -13.18 32.81
C GLY A 189 -7.09 -12.70 31.87
N CYS A 190 -6.76 -12.35 30.63
CA CYS A 190 -7.72 -11.88 29.62
C CYS A 190 -7.91 -12.89 28.48
N ASP A 191 -7.84 -14.19 28.76
CA ASP A 191 -7.81 -15.24 27.72
C ASP A 191 -9.07 -15.24 26.84
N LYS A 192 -10.25 -15.01 27.45
CA LYS A 192 -11.53 -14.91 26.71
C LYS A 192 -11.53 -13.71 25.75
N GLN A 193 -11.09 -12.55 26.24
CA GLN A 193 -11.02 -11.31 25.45
C GLN A 193 -9.99 -11.43 24.32
N ILE A 194 -8.86 -12.08 24.57
CA ILE A 194 -7.84 -12.36 23.55
C ILE A 194 -8.44 -13.25 22.45
N GLN A 195 -9.16 -14.31 22.82
CA GLN A 195 -9.80 -15.19 21.85
C GLN A 195 -10.83 -14.44 21.00
N GLU A 196 -11.73 -13.66 21.61
CA GLU A 196 -12.71 -12.85 20.88
C GLU A 196 -12.06 -11.86 19.90
N LEU A 197 -10.94 -11.25 20.31
CA LEU A 197 -10.20 -10.31 19.46
C LEU A 197 -9.50 -11.02 18.29
N ILE A 198 -8.91 -12.19 18.53
CA ILE A 198 -8.27 -13.02 17.49
C ILE A 198 -9.31 -13.49 16.48
N GLU A 199 -10.47 -13.95 16.94
CA GLU A 199 -11.57 -14.39 16.06
C GLU A 199 -12.14 -13.24 15.22
N ALA A 200 -12.18 -12.03 15.76
CA ALA A 200 -12.70 -10.86 15.06
C ALA A 200 -11.71 -10.24 14.07
N VAL A 201 -10.40 -10.23 14.39
CA VAL A 201 -9.39 -9.50 13.60
C VAL A 201 -8.48 -10.45 12.83
N VAL A 202 -7.84 -11.41 13.52
CA VAL A 202 -6.80 -12.27 12.93
C VAL A 202 -7.41 -13.36 12.04
N LEU A 203 -8.54 -13.95 12.45
CA LEU A 203 -9.16 -15.04 11.70
C LEU A 203 -9.62 -14.61 10.29
N PRO A 204 -10.27 -13.45 10.09
CA PRO A 204 -10.58 -12.97 8.74
C PRO A 204 -9.35 -12.70 7.86
N MET A 205 -8.24 -12.27 8.46
CA MET A 205 -7.02 -11.94 7.72
C MET A 205 -6.22 -13.20 7.31
N THR A 206 -6.21 -14.21 8.18
CA THR A 206 -5.43 -15.44 7.95
C THR A 206 -6.23 -16.51 7.20
N HIS A 207 -7.54 -16.60 7.41
CA HIS A 207 -8.39 -17.68 6.90
C HIS A 207 -9.65 -17.13 6.20
N ARG A 208 -9.47 -16.29 5.19
CA ARG A 208 -10.56 -15.67 4.41
C ARG A 208 -11.51 -16.71 3.80
N GLU A 209 -10.98 -17.82 3.31
CA GLU A 209 -11.74 -18.90 2.66
C GLU A 209 -12.85 -19.46 3.54
N ARG A 210 -12.64 -19.53 4.87
CA ARG A 210 -13.66 -20.04 5.81
C ARG A 210 -14.91 -19.16 5.84
N PHE A 211 -14.74 -17.84 5.73
CA PHE A 211 -15.84 -16.88 5.70
C PHE A 211 -16.57 -16.92 4.36
N VAL A 212 -15.82 -17.04 3.25
CA VAL A 212 -16.38 -17.14 1.90
C VAL A 212 -17.23 -18.41 1.75
N ASN A 213 -16.72 -19.56 2.21
CA ASN A 213 -17.43 -20.84 2.13
C ASN A 213 -18.72 -20.86 2.97
N LEU A 214 -18.72 -20.16 4.10
CA LEU A 214 -19.88 -20.05 4.98
C LEU A 214 -20.87 -18.97 4.50
N GLY A 215 -20.49 -18.11 3.55
CA GLY A 215 -21.33 -17.04 3.03
C GLY A 215 -21.60 -15.89 4.01
N ILE A 216 -20.77 -15.75 5.05
CA ILE A 216 -20.91 -14.70 6.07
C ILE A 216 -19.86 -13.61 5.91
N HIS A 217 -20.24 -12.38 6.21
CA HIS A 217 -19.31 -11.25 6.21
C HIS A 217 -18.51 -11.21 7.52
N PRO A 218 -17.18 -11.01 7.47
CA PRO A 218 -16.39 -10.86 8.68
C PRO A 218 -16.75 -9.55 9.39
N PRO A 219 -16.60 -9.47 10.73
CA PRO A 219 -16.83 -8.23 11.46
C PRO A 219 -15.87 -7.13 10.97
N LYS A 220 -16.37 -5.89 10.90
CA LYS A 220 -15.60 -4.75 10.38
C LYS A 220 -14.67 -4.14 11.43
N GLY A 221 -15.16 -4.03 12.67
CA GLY A 221 -14.41 -3.41 13.75
C GLY A 221 -14.73 -3.98 15.13
N VAL A 222 -13.79 -3.73 16.04
CA VAL A 222 -13.84 -4.16 17.44
C VAL A 222 -13.69 -2.94 18.35
N LEU A 223 -14.56 -2.83 19.35
CA LEU A 223 -14.46 -1.83 20.41
C LEU A 223 -14.04 -2.52 21.71
N MET A 224 -12.90 -2.10 22.26
CA MET A 224 -12.46 -2.47 23.59
C MET A 224 -12.83 -1.36 24.58
N TYR A 225 -13.56 -1.71 25.64
CA TYR A 225 -13.92 -0.75 26.68
C TYR A 225 -13.70 -1.34 28.07
N GLY A 226 -13.54 -0.47 29.06
CA GLY A 226 -13.37 -0.86 30.45
C GLY A 226 -12.60 0.17 31.27
N PRO A 227 -12.29 -0.12 32.54
CA PRO A 227 -11.52 0.76 33.40
C PRO A 227 -10.11 1.06 32.85
N PRO A 228 -9.49 2.19 33.21
CA PRO A 228 -8.11 2.48 32.85
C PRO A 228 -7.15 1.50 33.55
N GLY A 229 -6.07 1.12 32.85
CA GLY A 229 -5.04 0.23 33.41
C GLY A 229 -5.34 -1.27 33.33
N THR A 230 -6.37 -1.70 32.59
CA THR A 230 -6.68 -3.12 32.28
C THR A 230 -5.95 -3.68 31.06
N GLY A 231 -5.12 -2.88 30.39
CA GLY A 231 -4.25 -3.35 29.30
C GLY A 231 -4.83 -3.27 27.88
N LYS A 232 -5.87 -2.45 27.63
CA LYS A 232 -6.47 -2.24 26.29
C LYS A 232 -5.43 -1.94 25.20
N THR A 233 -4.55 -0.96 25.44
CA THR A 233 -3.48 -0.59 24.50
C THR A 233 -2.45 -1.70 24.31
N MET A 234 -2.15 -2.50 25.35
CA MET A 234 -1.22 -3.64 25.28
C MET A 234 -1.82 -4.78 24.44
N MET A 235 -3.12 -5.03 24.59
CA MET A 235 -3.84 -6.03 23.79
C MET A 235 -3.84 -5.65 22.29
N ALA A 236 -4.07 -4.38 21.97
CA ALA A 236 -3.97 -3.88 20.60
C ALA A 236 -2.56 -4.06 20.00
N ARG A 237 -1.52 -3.75 20.79
CA ARG A 237 -0.12 -3.93 20.38
C ARG A 237 0.26 -5.39 20.19
N ALA A 238 -0.23 -6.31 21.01
CA ALA A 238 0.00 -7.74 20.83
C ALA A 238 -0.64 -8.28 19.54
N VAL A 239 -1.79 -7.74 19.14
CA VAL A 239 -2.38 -8.03 17.82
C VAL A 239 -1.56 -7.40 16.69
N ALA A 240 -1.09 -6.17 16.88
CA ALA A 240 -0.22 -5.46 15.92
C ALA A 240 1.11 -6.18 15.65
N ALA A 241 1.60 -6.97 16.60
CA ALA A 241 2.81 -7.78 16.44
C ALA A 241 2.66 -8.88 15.36
N GLN A 242 1.42 -9.19 14.93
CA GLN A 242 1.17 -10.12 13.84
C GLN A 242 1.50 -9.50 12.46
N LYS A 243 1.53 -10.33 11.40
CA LYS A 243 1.97 -9.98 10.03
C LYS A 243 1.01 -9.04 9.27
N SER A 244 0.68 -7.88 9.83
CA SER A 244 -0.16 -6.86 9.20
C SER A 244 0.38 -5.46 9.43
N THR A 245 0.12 -4.53 8.50
CA THR A 245 0.46 -3.12 8.68
C THR A 245 -0.37 -2.55 9.82
N PHE A 246 0.27 -1.91 10.80
CA PHE A 246 -0.43 -1.33 11.95
C PHE A 246 -0.34 0.20 11.91
N LEU A 247 -1.51 0.85 11.82
CA LEU A 247 -1.64 2.29 11.88
C LEU A 247 -2.16 2.67 13.25
N LYS A 248 -1.35 3.41 14.02
CA LYS A 248 -1.72 3.88 15.35
C LYS A 248 -2.23 5.30 15.27
N LEU A 249 -3.47 5.49 15.68
CA LEU A 249 -4.14 6.78 15.69
C LEU A 249 -4.62 7.08 17.11
N ALA A 250 -4.26 8.24 17.66
CA ALA A 250 -4.81 8.69 18.94
C ALA A 250 -5.97 9.66 18.69
N GLY A 251 -7.09 9.47 19.40
CA GLY A 251 -8.28 10.32 19.28
C GLY A 251 -7.98 11.82 19.35
N PRO A 252 -7.17 12.31 20.32
CA PRO A 252 -6.79 13.72 20.39
C PRO A 252 -6.01 14.25 19.18
N GLN A 253 -5.28 13.40 18.44
CA GLN A 253 -4.54 13.83 17.25
C GLN A 253 -5.45 14.24 16.09
N LEU A 254 -6.71 13.77 16.09
CA LEU A 254 -7.70 14.14 15.10
C LEU A 254 -8.29 15.53 15.32
N VAL A 255 -8.15 16.09 16.53
CA VAL A 255 -8.66 17.41 16.85
C VAL A 255 -7.61 18.45 16.45
N GLN A 256 -7.92 19.23 15.41
CA GLN A 256 -7.02 20.23 14.83
C GLN A 256 -7.60 21.64 14.97
N MET A 257 -6.73 22.65 14.98
CA MET A 257 -7.14 24.06 15.06
C MET A 257 -7.82 24.55 13.77
N PHE A 258 -7.43 24.01 12.62
CA PHE A 258 -7.98 24.37 11.32
C PHE A 258 -9.20 23.51 10.97
N ILE A 259 -10.23 24.18 10.47
CA ILE A 259 -11.51 23.55 10.11
C ILE A 259 -11.30 22.57 8.94
N GLY A 260 -11.69 21.32 9.13
CA GLY A 260 -11.62 20.27 8.11
C GLY A 260 -10.28 19.54 8.02
N ASP A 261 -9.25 19.98 8.75
CA ASP A 261 -7.96 19.27 8.79
C ASP A 261 -8.10 17.91 9.47
N GLY A 262 -8.90 17.80 10.53
CA GLY A 262 -9.18 16.53 11.19
C GLY A 262 -9.87 15.53 10.25
N ALA A 263 -10.89 15.98 9.53
CA ALA A 263 -11.59 15.18 8.53
C ALA A 263 -10.69 14.77 7.35
N LYS A 264 -9.76 15.65 6.91
CA LYS A 264 -8.76 15.29 5.91
C LYS A 264 -7.82 14.19 6.44
N LEU A 265 -7.34 14.32 7.67
CA LEU A 265 -6.44 13.35 8.29
C LEU A 265 -7.09 11.96 8.39
N VAL A 266 -8.37 11.88 8.76
CA VAL A 266 -9.11 10.61 8.77
C VAL A 266 -9.17 9.99 7.37
N ARG A 267 -9.48 10.77 6.33
CA ARG A 267 -9.50 10.25 4.95
C ARG A 267 -8.14 9.74 4.49
N ASP A 268 -7.09 10.52 4.76
CA ASP A 268 -5.72 10.18 4.38
C ASP A 268 -5.25 8.91 5.10
N ALA A 269 -5.56 8.74 6.39
CA ALA A 269 -5.23 7.54 7.16
C ALA A 269 -5.90 6.27 6.62
N PHE A 270 -7.18 6.36 6.24
CA PHE A 270 -7.90 5.23 5.64
C PHE A 270 -7.43 4.93 4.21
N ALA A 271 -7.06 5.96 3.44
CA ALA A 271 -6.49 5.78 2.11
C ALA A 271 -5.12 5.10 2.17
N LEU A 272 -4.26 5.49 3.12
CA LEU A 272 -2.97 4.83 3.37
C LEU A 272 -3.18 3.37 3.80
N ALA A 273 -4.17 3.09 4.65
CA ALA A 273 -4.51 1.72 5.04
C ALA A 273 -4.98 0.85 3.86
N LYS A 274 -5.68 1.44 2.88
CA LYS A 274 -6.08 0.75 1.63
C LYS A 274 -4.90 0.43 0.74
N GLU A 275 -3.93 1.33 0.62
CA GLU A 275 -2.71 1.08 -0.14
C GLU A 275 -1.86 -0.03 0.52
N LYS A 276 -1.81 -0.06 1.85
CA LYS A 276 -1.02 -1.02 2.64
C LYS A 276 -1.78 -2.24 3.12
N ALA A 277 -2.89 -2.57 2.47
CA ALA A 277 -3.69 -3.75 2.79
C ALA A 277 -2.82 -5.04 2.66
N PRO A 278 -2.89 -5.96 3.64
CA PRO A 278 -3.80 -6.02 4.79
C PRO A 278 -3.35 -5.15 5.99
N ALA A 279 -4.26 -4.32 6.52
CA ALA A 279 -3.94 -3.30 7.52
C ALA A 279 -4.91 -3.26 8.71
N ILE A 280 -4.39 -2.88 9.88
CA ILE A 280 -5.16 -2.68 11.12
C ILE A 280 -5.02 -1.22 11.55
N ILE A 281 -6.15 -0.53 11.68
CA ILE A 281 -6.22 0.84 12.22
C ILE A 281 -6.60 0.74 13.70
N PHE A 282 -5.70 1.17 14.58
CA PHE A 282 -5.97 1.26 16.01
C PHE A 282 -6.25 2.69 16.43
N ILE A 283 -7.44 2.93 16.96
CA ILE A 283 -7.87 4.23 17.48
C ILE A 283 -7.89 4.15 19.01
N ASP A 284 -6.93 4.79 19.66
CA ASP A 284 -6.92 4.93 21.13
C ASP A 284 -7.69 6.20 21.55
N GLU A 285 -8.23 6.21 22.77
CA GLU A 285 -8.98 7.35 23.33
C GLU A 285 -10.11 7.85 22.40
N LEU A 286 -10.94 6.93 21.91
CA LEU A 286 -12.06 7.28 21.01
C LEU A 286 -13.04 8.29 21.63
N ASP A 287 -13.11 8.38 22.96
CA ASP A 287 -13.92 9.35 23.70
C ASP A 287 -13.50 10.81 23.47
N ALA A 288 -12.29 11.08 22.96
CA ALA A 288 -11.87 12.42 22.57
C ALA A 288 -12.67 12.99 21.38
N ILE A 289 -13.11 12.12 20.46
CA ILE A 289 -13.85 12.51 19.25
C ILE A 289 -15.28 11.95 19.20
N GLY A 290 -15.56 10.91 19.96
CA GLY A 290 -16.79 10.15 19.90
C GLY A 290 -17.89 10.65 20.86
N THR A 291 -17.74 11.81 21.47
CA THR A 291 -18.72 12.37 22.41
C THR A 291 -20.10 12.53 21.77
N LYS A 292 -21.15 12.20 22.53
CA LYS A 292 -22.54 12.45 22.13
C LYS A 292 -22.73 13.92 21.74
N ARG A 293 -23.60 14.12 20.75
CA ARG A 293 -24.01 15.45 20.27
C ARG A 293 -24.70 16.18 21.42
N PHE A 294 -24.01 17.15 21.99
CA PHE A 294 -24.64 18.20 22.79
C PHE A 294 -24.89 19.39 21.87
N ASP A 295 -26.04 20.03 22.05
CA ASP A 295 -26.45 21.23 21.33
C ASP A 295 -25.69 22.45 21.89
N SER A 296 -24.36 22.35 21.92
CA SER A 296 -23.47 23.40 22.37
C SER A 296 -23.08 24.29 21.19
N GLU A 297 -23.41 25.58 21.25
CA GLU A 297 -23.08 26.58 20.23
C GLU A 297 -21.57 26.90 20.12
N LYS A 298 -20.70 26.18 20.83
CA LYS A 298 -19.26 26.44 20.82
C LYS A 298 -18.63 25.88 19.54
N ALA A 299 -17.90 26.74 18.83
CA ALA A 299 -17.26 26.40 17.55
C ALA A 299 -16.31 25.18 17.63
N GLY A 300 -15.67 24.93 18.77
CA GLY A 300 -14.75 23.80 18.96
C GLY A 300 -15.44 22.44 18.89
N ASP A 301 -16.63 22.30 19.48
CA ASP A 301 -17.35 21.03 19.52
C ASP A 301 -17.85 20.64 18.12
N ARG A 302 -18.18 21.63 17.29
CA ARG A 302 -18.65 21.42 15.91
C ARG A 302 -17.57 20.82 15.00
N GLU A 303 -16.30 21.17 15.21
CA GLU A 303 -15.20 20.61 14.42
C GLU A 303 -14.90 19.15 14.81
N VAL A 304 -14.94 18.85 16.10
CA VAL A 304 -14.81 17.46 16.61
C VAL A 304 -15.93 16.59 16.04
N GLN A 305 -17.17 17.09 16.06
CA GLN A 305 -18.32 16.41 15.46
C GLN A 305 -18.14 16.19 13.96
N ARG A 306 -17.61 17.16 13.22
CA ARG A 306 -17.34 17.02 11.78
C ARG A 306 -16.34 15.91 11.50
N THR A 307 -15.27 15.84 12.28
CA THR A 307 -14.24 14.79 12.16
C THR A 307 -14.80 13.41 12.53
N MET A 308 -15.67 13.35 13.54
CA MET A 308 -16.37 12.12 13.92
C MET A 308 -17.32 11.63 12.82
N LEU A 309 -18.09 12.53 12.19
CA LEU A 309 -18.95 12.19 11.06
C LEU A 309 -18.15 11.65 9.87
N GLU A 310 -16.98 12.23 9.58
CA GLU A 310 -16.11 11.71 8.54
C GLU A 310 -15.59 10.30 8.89
N LEU A 311 -15.20 10.06 10.15
CA LEU A 311 -14.83 8.72 10.61
C LEU A 311 -15.98 7.73 10.42
N LEU A 312 -17.22 8.12 10.75
CA LEU A 312 -18.40 7.28 10.51
C LEU A 312 -18.59 6.96 9.03
N ASN A 313 -18.42 7.94 8.16
CA ASN A 313 -18.53 7.74 6.71
C ASN A 313 -17.46 6.79 6.19
N GLN A 314 -16.21 6.88 6.67
CA GLN A 314 -15.14 5.96 6.28
C GLN A 314 -15.37 4.54 6.82
N LEU A 315 -15.92 4.38 8.03
CA LEU A 315 -16.27 3.08 8.60
C LEU A 315 -17.44 2.40 7.84
N ASP A 316 -18.45 3.17 7.45
CA ASP A 316 -19.59 2.65 6.67
C ASP A 316 -19.20 2.35 5.22
N GLY A 317 -18.34 3.21 4.64
CA GLY A 317 -17.87 3.14 3.26
C GLY A 317 -16.96 1.96 2.94
N PHE A 318 -16.59 1.13 3.93
CA PHE A 318 -15.88 -0.12 3.68
C PHE A 318 -16.73 -1.11 2.90
N GLN A 319 -16.20 -1.59 1.79
CA GLN A 319 -16.73 -2.78 1.15
C GLN A 319 -16.46 -3.98 2.06
N PRO A 320 -17.37 -4.97 2.15
CA PRO A 320 -17.18 -6.14 3.01
C PRO A 320 -15.94 -6.99 2.64
N ASN A 321 -15.36 -6.72 1.47
CA ASN A 321 -14.17 -7.39 0.94
C ASN A 321 -12.84 -6.70 1.31
N ASP A 322 -12.89 -5.52 1.95
CA ASP A 322 -11.70 -4.75 2.30
C ASP A 322 -10.92 -5.48 3.42
N GLU A 323 -9.61 -5.66 3.22
CA GLU A 323 -8.70 -6.32 4.17
C GLU A 323 -8.24 -5.39 5.30
N ILE A 324 -9.09 -4.44 5.67
CA ILE A 324 -8.83 -3.43 6.69
C ILE A 324 -9.70 -3.74 7.91
N LYS A 325 -9.09 -3.72 9.08
CA LYS A 325 -9.79 -3.90 10.36
C LYS A 325 -9.57 -2.70 11.27
N VAL A 326 -10.63 -2.30 11.98
CA VAL A 326 -10.57 -1.19 12.92
C VAL A 326 -10.67 -1.70 14.35
N ILE A 327 -9.72 -1.34 15.19
CA ILE A 327 -9.74 -1.60 16.62
C ILE A 327 -9.85 -0.24 17.33
N ALA A 328 -10.91 -0.02 18.07
CA ALA A 328 -11.09 1.18 18.88
C ALA A 328 -10.96 0.83 20.36
N ALA A 329 -10.30 1.70 21.13
CA ALA A 329 -10.24 1.61 22.58
C ALA A 329 -10.85 2.86 23.23
N THR A 330 -11.63 2.66 24.29
CA THR A 330 -12.15 3.73 25.12
C THR A 330 -12.14 3.35 26.59
N ASN A 331 -12.05 4.33 27.48
CA ASN A 331 -12.29 4.12 28.90
C ASN A 331 -13.76 4.32 29.28
N ARG A 332 -14.53 5.05 28.45
CA ARG A 332 -15.86 5.56 28.78
C ARG A 332 -16.84 5.32 27.63
N VAL A 333 -17.46 4.13 27.62
CA VAL A 333 -18.46 3.77 26.61
C VAL A 333 -19.78 4.54 26.77
N ASP A 334 -20.07 5.08 27.96
CA ASP A 334 -21.26 5.88 28.29
C ASP A 334 -21.35 7.20 27.51
N VAL A 335 -20.19 7.80 27.24
CA VAL A 335 -20.05 9.11 26.58
C VAL A 335 -20.13 8.99 25.05
N LEU A 336 -19.92 7.80 24.50
CA LEU A 336 -19.85 7.59 23.06
C LEU A 336 -21.21 7.79 22.37
N ASP A 337 -21.17 8.37 21.16
CA ASP A 337 -22.33 8.47 20.28
C ASP A 337 -22.85 7.05 19.93
N PRO A 338 -24.15 6.75 20.16
CA PRO A 338 -24.76 5.48 19.75
C PRO A 338 -24.56 5.14 18.27
N ALA A 339 -24.33 6.15 17.41
CA ALA A 339 -24.00 5.96 16.02
C ALA A 339 -22.72 5.11 15.84
N LEU A 340 -21.67 5.34 16.65
CA LEU A 340 -20.43 4.56 16.59
C LEU A 340 -20.65 3.09 17.01
N LEU A 341 -21.59 2.86 17.93
CA LEU A 341 -21.87 1.56 18.53
C LEU A 341 -22.84 0.68 17.72
N ARG A 342 -23.30 1.16 16.57
CA ARG A 342 -24.23 0.45 15.69
C ARG A 342 -23.51 -0.68 14.94
N SER A 343 -24.23 -1.79 14.73
CA SER A 343 -23.75 -2.87 13.87
C SER A 343 -23.47 -2.37 12.45
N GLY A 344 -22.40 -2.86 11.83
CA GLY A 344 -21.85 -2.39 10.57
C GLY A 344 -20.62 -1.47 10.73
N ARG A 345 -20.29 -1.08 11.98
CA ARG A 345 -19.13 -0.26 12.33
C ARG A 345 -18.28 -1.00 13.37
N LEU A 346 -18.61 -0.83 14.65
CA LEU A 346 -17.98 -1.51 15.78
C LEU A 346 -18.86 -2.70 16.21
N ASP A 347 -18.73 -3.81 15.48
CA ASP A 347 -19.60 -4.98 15.63
C ASP A 347 -19.35 -5.73 16.93
N ARG A 348 -18.07 -5.94 17.28
CA ARG A 348 -17.69 -6.66 18.50
C ARG A 348 -17.34 -5.68 19.60
N LYS A 349 -17.95 -5.86 20.77
CA LYS A 349 -17.75 -5.04 21.96
C LYS A 349 -17.14 -5.93 23.03
N ILE A 350 -15.85 -5.73 23.29
CA ILE A 350 -15.08 -6.52 24.23
C ILE A 350 -14.89 -5.70 25.50
N GLU A 351 -15.44 -6.20 26.60
CA GLU A 351 -15.25 -5.60 27.92
C GLU A 351 -13.99 -6.17 28.57
N LEU A 352 -13.11 -5.27 29.03
CA LEU A 352 -11.96 -5.63 29.86
C LEU A 352 -12.28 -5.31 31.33
N PRO A 353 -12.71 -6.32 32.12
CA PRO A 353 -12.99 -6.13 33.53
C PRO A 353 -11.71 -5.94 34.35
N HIS A 354 -11.87 -5.63 35.64
CA HIS A 354 -10.77 -5.68 36.59
C HIS A 354 -10.23 -7.12 36.72
N PRO A 355 -8.93 -7.30 36.96
CA PRO A 355 -8.33 -8.63 37.06
C PRO A 355 -8.79 -9.35 38.33
N ASN A 356 -9.26 -10.59 38.16
CA ASN A 356 -9.55 -11.52 39.25
C ASN A 356 -8.26 -11.89 40.02
N GLU A 357 -8.39 -12.49 41.21
CA GLU A 357 -7.25 -12.93 42.04
C GLU A 357 -6.21 -13.75 41.24
N GLN A 358 -6.66 -14.75 40.49
CA GLN A 358 -5.80 -15.57 39.63
C GLN A 358 -5.12 -14.74 38.52
N ALA A 359 -5.83 -13.78 37.93
CA ALA A 359 -5.28 -12.89 36.92
C ALA A 359 -4.20 -11.98 37.50
N ARG A 360 -4.40 -11.44 38.71
CA ARG A 360 -3.39 -10.62 39.41
C ARG A 360 -2.12 -11.41 39.70
N ALA A 361 -2.25 -12.64 40.22
CA ALA A 361 -1.12 -13.53 40.43
C ALA A 361 -0.34 -13.75 39.13
N ARG A 362 -1.05 -14.00 38.02
CA ARG A 362 -0.44 -14.19 36.70
C ARG A 362 0.26 -12.93 36.16
N ILE A 363 -0.37 -11.76 36.28
CA ILE A 363 0.19 -10.47 35.84
C ILE A 363 1.50 -10.17 36.59
N MET A 364 1.49 -10.35 37.92
CA MET A 364 2.69 -10.17 38.74
C MET A 364 3.79 -11.15 38.32
N GLN A 365 3.43 -12.42 38.12
CA GLN A 365 4.37 -13.44 37.66
C GLN A 365 5.02 -13.07 36.32
N ILE A 366 4.25 -12.63 35.32
CA ILE A 366 4.76 -12.22 33.99
C ILE A 366 5.77 -11.09 34.12
N HIS A 367 5.43 -10.03 34.85
CA HIS A 367 6.31 -8.88 35.01
C HIS A 367 7.55 -9.17 35.85
N SER A 368 7.45 -10.12 36.79
CA SER A 368 8.57 -10.57 37.63
C SER A 368 9.63 -11.38 36.87
N ARG A 369 9.31 -11.95 35.69
CA ARG A 369 10.27 -12.74 34.87
C ARG A 369 11.52 -11.95 34.45
N LYS A 370 11.42 -10.62 34.39
CA LYS A 370 12.54 -9.74 34.04
C LYS A 370 13.41 -9.36 35.24
N MET A 371 13.04 -9.82 36.45
CA MET A 371 13.66 -9.47 37.72
C MET A 371 14.22 -10.74 38.40
N ASN A 372 15.17 -10.55 39.32
CA ASN A 372 15.71 -11.64 40.12
C ASN A 372 14.83 -11.84 41.36
N VAL A 373 13.87 -12.76 41.29
CA VAL A 373 12.91 -13.04 42.37
C VAL A 373 13.37 -14.25 43.18
N HIS A 374 13.28 -14.19 44.51
CA HIS A 374 13.54 -15.35 45.36
C HIS A 374 12.48 -16.44 45.16
N LYS A 375 12.87 -17.72 45.27
CA LYS A 375 11.97 -18.87 45.05
C LYS A 375 10.83 -18.96 46.08
N ASP A 376 10.96 -18.28 47.21
CA ASP A 376 9.98 -18.29 48.30
C ASP A 376 8.82 -17.31 48.08
N VAL A 377 8.81 -16.56 46.98
CA VAL A 377 7.74 -15.61 46.69
C VAL A 377 6.48 -16.34 46.23
N ASN A 378 5.44 -16.28 47.06
CA ASN A 378 4.12 -16.82 46.73
C ASN A 378 3.24 -15.76 46.06
N PHE A 379 3.07 -15.86 44.74
CA PHE A 379 2.23 -14.94 43.96
C PHE A 379 0.73 -15.05 44.27
N GLU A 380 0.25 -16.19 44.77
CA GLU A 380 -1.15 -16.36 45.17
C GLU A 380 -1.46 -15.54 46.43
N GLU A 381 -0.55 -15.56 47.41
CA GLU A 381 -0.69 -14.76 48.63
C GLU A 381 -0.64 -13.26 48.32
N LEU A 382 0.30 -12.85 47.46
CA LEU A 382 0.37 -11.45 47.00
C LEU A 382 -0.92 -11.01 46.30
N ALA A 383 -1.52 -11.88 45.47
CA ALA A 383 -2.75 -11.56 44.77
C ALA A 383 -3.95 -11.39 45.70
N ARG A 384 -3.99 -12.10 46.83
CA ARG A 384 -4.99 -11.92 47.91
C ARG A 384 -4.80 -10.63 48.68
N CYS A 385 -3.56 -10.18 48.88
CA CYS A 385 -3.30 -8.92 49.57
C CYS A 385 -3.55 -7.68 48.69
N THR A 386 -3.61 -7.85 47.36
CA THR A 386 -3.82 -6.74 46.40
C THR A 386 -5.23 -6.73 45.84
N ASP A 387 -6.21 -6.52 46.71
CA ASP A 387 -7.60 -6.35 46.30
C ASP A 387 -7.80 -5.07 45.49
N ASP A 388 -8.69 -5.13 44.50
CA ASP A 388 -9.03 -4.05 43.55
C ASP A 388 -7.87 -3.46 42.73
N PHE A 389 -6.70 -4.12 42.73
CA PHE A 389 -5.58 -3.65 41.91
C PHE A 389 -5.89 -3.83 40.41
N ASN A 390 -5.65 -2.78 39.63
CA ASN A 390 -5.64 -2.89 38.17
C ASN A 390 -4.32 -3.50 37.67
N GLY A 391 -4.26 -3.87 36.39
CA GLY A 391 -3.06 -4.48 35.78
C GLY A 391 -1.83 -3.57 35.87
N ALA A 392 -2.01 -2.25 35.74
CA ALA A 392 -0.94 -1.27 35.89
C ALA A 392 -0.37 -1.21 37.33
N GLN A 393 -1.24 -1.28 38.34
CA GLN A 393 -0.85 -1.32 39.76
C GLN A 393 -0.18 -2.65 40.11
N CYS A 394 -0.66 -3.78 39.57
CA CYS A 394 0.00 -5.09 39.72
C CYS A 394 1.41 -5.07 39.13
N LYS A 395 1.59 -4.47 37.95
CA LYS A 395 2.91 -4.25 37.35
C LYS A 395 3.81 -3.41 38.25
N GLN A 396 3.29 -2.29 38.76
CA GLN A 396 4.07 -1.38 39.62
C GLN A 396 4.46 -2.02 40.95
N SER A 397 3.58 -2.83 41.54
CA SER A 397 3.86 -3.54 42.79
C SER A 397 4.90 -4.65 42.59
N ALA A 398 4.87 -5.38 41.45
CA ALA A 398 5.92 -6.31 41.07
C ALA A 398 7.29 -5.62 40.90
N SER A 399 7.32 -4.39 40.37
CA SER A 399 8.57 -3.62 40.20
C SER A 399 9.15 -3.01 41.48
N LYS A 400 8.34 -2.77 42.51
CA LYS A 400 8.76 -2.04 43.73
C LYS A 400 9.12 -2.95 44.91
N ARG A 401 8.72 -4.23 44.90
CA ARG A 401 8.79 -5.14 46.06
C ARG A 401 9.69 -6.37 45.87
N VAL A 402 10.51 -6.40 44.82
CA VAL A 402 11.48 -7.48 44.57
C VAL A 402 12.89 -6.94 44.64
#